data_AF-A0A7T4B065-F1
#
_entry.id   AF-A0A7T4B065-F1
#
_cell.length_a   1.000
_cell.length_b   1.000
_cell.length_c   1.000
_cell.angle_alpha   90.00
_cell.angle_beta   90.00
_cell.angle_gamma   90.00
#
_symmetry.space_group_name_H-M   'P 1'
#
loop_
_entity.id
_entity.type
_entity.pdbx_description
1 polymer ?
#
loop_
_entity_poly.entity_id
_entity_poly.type
_entity_poly.pdbx_seq_one_letter_code
_entity_poly.pdbx_strand_id
1 'polypeptide(L)'
;MSIADWSFLAPARRLAWDFTQARALTGLALPPSYRSFSEQVGPGSVGGLFYVCPPLAVPPGGAALAGHHAHWRANLAEMRAHWREEGVEIGEDEALEQDPAFPPVELDRLFFFGGGHNGELLCWDTARPLPSGEFPIHVIGMRYARIRRVADDLEDFFLAMMRADAIQRALGPGYAPIRATFEPW
;
A
#
# COMPACT_ATOMS: atom_id res chain seq x y z
N MET A 1 17.88 7.46 12.66
CA MET A 1 16.76 7.35 11.70
C MET A 1 16.83 8.53 10.78
N SER A 2 17.04 8.31 9.48
CA SER A 2 16.89 9.36 8.48
C SER A 2 15.41 9.73 8.43
N ILE A 3 15.10 11.02 8.39
CA ILE A 3 13.74 11.49 8.11
C ILE A 3 13.55 11.36 6.60
N ALA A 4 12.47 10.72 6.16
CA ALA A 4 12.15 10.58 4.74
C ALA A 4 12.00 11.96 4.07
N ASP A 5 12.54 12.13 2.85
CA ASP A 5 12.55 13.40 2.12
C ASP A 5 11.44 13.45 1.07
N TRP A 6 10.32 14.08 1.43
CA TRP A 6 9.16 14.25 0.55
C TRP A 6 9.21 15.49 -0.34
N SER A 7 10.37 16.16 -0.44
CA SER A 7 10.50 17.41 -1.21
C SER A 7 10.11 17.28 -2.69
N PHE A 8 10.20 16.07 -3.24
CA PHE A 8 9.79 15.77 -4.61
C PHE A 8 8.26 15.81 -4.84
N LEU A 9 7.43 15.93 -3.79
CA LEU A 9 5.96 15.96 -3.88
C LEU A 9 5.32 17.32 -3.50
N ALA A 10 6.09 18.41 -3.38
CA ALA A 10 5.69 19.69 -2.75
C ALA A 10 4.28 20.28 -3.11
N PRO A 11 3.66 21.09 -2.20
CA PRO A 11 4.16 21.52 -0.91
C PRO A 11 3.53 20.78 0.29
N ALA A 12 4.37 20.61 1.30
CA ALA A 12 4.09 19.91 2.53
C ALA A 12 2.95 20.56 3.34
N ARG A 13 1.87 19.82 3.62
CA ARG A 13 0.90 20.18 4.65
C ARG A 13 1.34 19.51 5.95
N ARG A 14 1.71 20.32 6.96
CA ARG A 14 1.90 19.80 8.31
C ARG A 14 0.55 19.47 8.93
N LEU A 15 0.15 18.21 8.84
CA LEU A 15 -1.03 17.68 9.50
C LEU A 15 -0.63 17.05 10.83
N ALA A 16 -1.37 17.40 11.89
CA ALA A 16 -1.23 16.74 13.18
C ALA A 16 -2.18 15.54 13.23
N TRP A 17 -1.60 14.35 13.37
CA TRP A 17 -2.35 13.10 13.50
C TRP A 17 -2.22 12.52 14.90
N ASP A 18 -3.33 12.03 15.45
CA ASP A 18 -3.29 11.19 16.66
C ASP A 18 -2.90 9.75 16.27
N PHE A 19 -1.60 9.49 16.21
CA PHE A 19 -1.08 8.17 15.92
C PHE A 19 -1.32 7.15 17.04
N THR A 20 -1.61 7.60 18.26
CA THR A 20 -2.01 6.70 19.35
C THR A 20 -3.40 6.13 19.06
N GLN A 21 -4.34 6.99 18.68
CA GLN A 21 -5.67 6.56 18.25
C GLN A 21 -5.59 5.69 16.98
N ALA A 22 -4.79 6.09 15.98
CA ALA A 22 -4.64 5.30 14.77
C ALA A 22 -4.08 3.89 15.05
N ARG A 23 -3.09 3.77 15.96
CA ARG A 23 -2.58 2.47 16.44
C ARG A 23 -3.65 1.67 17.16
N ALA A 24 -4.49 2.30 17.99
CA ALA A 24 -5.57 1.61 18.70
C ALA A 24 -6.62 1.03 17.73
N LEU A 25 -6.95 1.76 16.65
CA LEU A 25 -7.92 1.33 15.65
C LEU A 25 -7.38 0.25 14.71
N THR A 26 -6.10 0.32 14.36
CA THR A 26 -5.45 -0.61 13.42
C THR A 26 -4.85 -1.84 14.11
N GLY A 27 -4.56 -1.76 15.40
CA GLY A 27 -3.77 -2.76 16.12
C GLY A 27 -2.28 -2.77 15.71
N LEU A 28 -1.83 -1.82 14.89
CA LEU A 28 -0.51 -1.81 14.27
C LEU A 28 0.32 -0.61 14.74
N ALA A 29 1.60 -0.84 15.06
CA ALA A 29 2.56 0.26 15.15
C ALA A 29 2.84 0.78 13.73
N LEU A 30 2.33 1.96 13.41
CA LEU A 30 2.38 2.47 12.03
C LEU A 30 3.82 2.76 11.58
N PRO A 31 4.18 2.41 10.33
CA PRO A 31 5.57 2.52 9.87
C PRO A 31 6.08 3.97 9.87
N PRO A 32 7.36 4.20 10.21
CA PRO A 32 7.95 5.54 10.25
C PRO A 32 7.74 6.37 8.98
N SER A 33 7.95 5.81 7.79
CA SER A 33 7.80 6.51 6.51
C SER A 33 6.35 6.89 6.24
N TYR A 34 5.39 6.04 6.62
CA TYR A 34 3.96 6.33 6.53
C TYR A 34 3.54 7.47 7.45
N ARG A 35 4.03 7.45 8.71
CA ARG A 35 3.78 8.55 9.65
C ARG A 35 4.31 9.86 9.10
N SER A 36 5.56 9.84 8.62
CA SER A 36 6.21 10.99 8.00
C SER A 36 5.46 11.50 6.77
N PHE A 37 5.02 10.61 5.88
CA PHE A 37 4.20 10.97 4.71
C PHE A 37 2.88 11.60 5.13
N SER A 38 2.20 11.01 6.11
CA SER A 38 0.91 11.52 6.61
C SER A 38 1.04 12.91 7.23
N GLU A 39 2.12 13.16 7.98
CA GLU A 39 2.39 14.44 8.62
C GLU A 39 2.89 15.51 7.64
N GLN A 40 3.65 15.13 6.61
CA GLN A 40 4.32 16.10 5.73
C GLN A 40 3.57 16.30 4.41
N VAL A 41 2.95 15.27 3.84
CA VAL A 41 2.27 15.32 2.54
C VAL A 41 0.76 15.33 2.75
N GLY A 42 0.28 14.36 3.53
CA GLY A 42 -1.15 14.21 3.85
C GLY A 42 -1.92 13.37 2.83
N PRO A 43 -3.26 13.33 2.95
CA PRO A 43 -4.10 12.51 2.11
C PRO A 43 -4.23 13.13 0.71
N GLY A 44 -4.07 12.30 -0.32
CA GLY A 44 -4.21 12.73 -1.71
C GLY A 44 -3.74 11.67 -2.70
N SER A 45 -3.62 12.09 -3.96
CA SER A 45 -3.14 11.28 -5.08
C SER A 45 -1.67 11.60 -5.38
N VAL A 46 -0.82 10.58 -5.40
CA VAL A 46 0.60 10.67 -5.80
C VAL A 46 0.73 10.25 -7.26
N GLY A 47 1.27 11.16 -8.07
CA GLY A 47 1.54 10.96 -9.48
C GLY A 47 0.31 10.65 -10.33
N GLY A 48 -0.89 10.97 -9.83
CA GLY A 48 -2.17 10.69 -10.49
C GLY A 48 -2.58 9.22 -10.48
N LEU A 49 -1.84 8.34 -9.79
CA LEU A 49 -2.09 6.90 -9.82
C LEU A 49 -2.39 6.31 -8.44
N PHE A 50 -1.62 6.67 -7.42
CA PHE A 50 -1.71 6.03 -6.11
C PHE A 50 -2.32 6.95 -5.07
N TYR A 51 -3.04 6.38 -4.11
CA TYR A 51 -3.42 7.07 -2.89
C TYR A 51 -2.99 6.27 -1.67
N VAL A 52 -2.72 6.98 -0.58
CA VAL A 52 -2.43 6.42 0.74
C VAL A 52 -3.57 6.82 1.66
N CYS A 53 -4.17 5.84 2.34
CA CYS A 53 -5.28 6.12 3.26
C CYS A 53 -4.76 6.93 4.46
N PRO A 54 -5.49 7.97 4.89
CA PRO A 54 -5.08 8.75 6.06
C PRO A 54 -5.15 7.90 7.34
N PRO A 55 -4.35 8.22 8.37
CA PRO A 55 -4.33 7.47 9.63
C PRO A 55 -5.71 7.44 10.31
N LEU A 56 -6.44 8.55 10.22
CA LEU A 56 -7.79 8.76 10.77
C LEU A 56 -8.67 9.40 9.70
N ALA A 57 -9.99 9.30 9.87
CA ALA A 57 -10.96 9.85 8.94
C ALA A 57 -10.92 11.39 8.92
N VAL A 58 -10.82 11.99 7.73
CA VAL A 58 -10.90 13.44 7.53
C VAL A 58 -11.81 13.73 6.34
N PRO A 59 -12.99 14.35 6.53
CA PRO A 59 -13.64 14.67 7.81
C PRO A 59 -14.04 13.41 8.62
N PRO A 60 -14.46 13.54 9.90
CA PRO A 60 -14.98 12.43 10.69
C PRO A 60 -16.09 11.67 9.93
N GLY A 61 -15.98 10.34 9.86
CA GLY A 61 -16.88 9.48 9.08
C GLY A 61 -16.42 9.19 7.64
N GLY A 62 -15.35 9.85 7.17
CA GLY A 62 -14.68 9.50 5.91
C GLY A 62 -13.89 8.20 5.97
N ALA A 63 -13.39 7.76 4.81
CA ALA A 63 -12.53 6.58 4.72
C ALA A 63 -11.18 6.84 5.42
N ALA A 64 -10.68 5.84 6.13
CA ALA A 64 -9.43 5.88 6.89
C ALA A 64 -8.71 4.53 6.83
N LEU A 65 -7.45 4.51 7.23
CA LEU A 65 -6.58 3.34 7.21
C LEU A 65 -7.23 2.07 7.78
N ALA A 66 -7.81 2.15 8.98
CA ALA A 66 -8.43 0.99 9.64
C ALA A 66 -9.66 0.46 8.88
N GLY A 67 -10.51 1.36 8.37
CA GLY A 67 -11.70 0.99 7.60
C GLY A 67 -11.34 0.40 6.24
N HIS A 68 -10.37 1.00 5.55
CA HIS A 68 -9.83 0.47 4.28
C HIS A 68 -9.25 -0.92 4.47
N HIS A 69 -8.44 -1.11 5.51
CA HIS A 69 -7.90 -2.41 5.86
C HIS A 69 -8.99 -3.46 6.09
N ALA A 70 -9.97 -3.15 6.94
CA ALA A 70 -11.07 -4.07 7.23
C ALA A 70 -11.88 -4.43 5.98
N HIS A 71 -12.18 -3.44 5.14
CA HIS A 71 -12.90 -3.65 3.88
C HIS A 71 -12.15 -4.61 2.94
N TRP A 72 -10.88 -4.36 2.66
CA TRP A 72 -10.11 -5.21 1.75
C TRP A 72 -9.78 -6.58 2.33
N ARG A 73 -9.66 -6.71 3.64
CA ARG A 73 -9.58 -8.02 4.30
C ARG A 73 -10.85 -8.85 4.07
N ALA A 74 -12.02 -8.24 4.18
CA ALA A 74 -13.29 -8.92 3.90
C ALA A 74 -13.39 -9.31 2.43
N ASN A 75 -13.10 -8.39 1.50
CA ASN A 75 -13.13 -8.67 0.06
C ASN A 75 -12.16 -9.80 -0.33
N LEU A 76 -10.93 -9.80 0.22
CA LEU A 76 -9.97 -10.87 -0.05
C LEU A 76 -10.47 -12.22 0.47
N ALA A 77 -11.12 -12.25 1.64
CA ALA A 77 -11.70 -13.49 2.18
C ALA A 77 -12.82 -14.03 1.29
N GLU A 78 -13.69 -13.15 0.77
CA GLU A 78 -14.75 -13.51 -0.18
C GLU A 78 -14.18 -14.04 -1.50
N MET A 79 -13.18 -13.36 -2.08
CA MET A 79 -12.53 -13.83 -3.31
C MET A 79 -11.83 -15.19 -3.13
N ARG A 80 -11.17 -15.40 -2.00
CA ARG A 80 -10.58 -16.71 -1.67
C ARG A 80 -11.62 -17.81 -1.51
N ALA A 81 -12.82 -17.48 -1.01
CA ALA A 81 -13.92 -18.44 -0.95
C ALA A 81 -14.40 -18.80 -2.36
N HIS A 82 -14.57 -17.79 -3.22
CA HIS A 82 -14.99 -17.98 -4.60
C HIS A 82 -13.99 -18.81 -5.41
N TRP A 83 -12.68 -18.50 -5.38
CA TRP A 83 -11.67 -19.31 -6.07
C TRP A 83 -11.68 -20.77 -5.62
N ARG A 84 -11.85 -21.02 -4.32
CA ARG A 84 -11.97 -22.39 -3.79
C ARG A 84 -13.19 -23.13 -4.36
N GLU A 85 -14.32 -22.44 -4.52
CA GLU A 85 -15.52 -23.01 -5.15
C GLU A 85 -15.29 -23.34 -6.63
N GLU A 86 -14.48 -22.54 -7.32
CA GLU A 86 -14.07 -22.76 -8.70
C GLU A 86 -12.92 -23.77 -8.86
N GLY A 87 -12.33 -24.24 -7.75
CA GLY A 87 -11.19 -25.15 -7.75
C GLY A 87 -9.85 -24.51 -8.12
N VAL A 88 -9.76 -23.17 -8.03
CA VAL A 88 -8.54 -22.40 -8.27
C VAL A 88 -7.83 -22.15 -6.92
N GLU A 89 -6.56 -22.53 -6.82
CA GLU A 89 -5.75 -22.23 -5.65
C GLU A 89 -4.92 -20.95 -5.83
N ILE A 90 -4.47 -20.36 -4.71
CA ILE A 90 -3.55 -19.22 -4.75
C ILE A 90 -2.25 -19.65 -5.45
N GLY A 91 -1.87 -18.89 -6.47
CA GLY A 91 -0.72 -19.12 -7.32
C GLY A 91 -1.07 -19.72 -8.69
N GLU A 92 -2.31 -20.13 -8.92
CA GLU A 92 -2.79 -20.74 -10.19
C GLU A 92 -3.62 -19.76 -11.01
N ASP A 93 -3.58 -19.84 -12.35
CA ASP A 93 -4.41 -19.01 -13.25
C ASP A 93 -4.42 -17.51 -12.93
N GLU A 94 -3.25 -16.99 -12.54
CA GLU A 94 -3.07 -15.62 -12.04
C GLU A 94 -3.83 -15.32 -10.75
N ALA A 95 -4.26 -16.27 -9.93
CA ALA A 95 -4.81 -16.00 -8.60
C ALA A 95 -3.67 -15.65 -7.63
N LEU A 96 -3.35 -14.37 -7.48
CA LEU A 96 -2.25 -13.89 -6.64
C LEU A 96 -0.93 -14.60 -6.95
N GLU A 97 -0.62 -14.77 -8.24
CA GLU A 97 0.69 -15.29 -8.67
C GLU A 97 1.79 -14.48 -7.98
N GLN A 98 2.81 -15.15 -7.43
CA GLN A 98 3.91 -14.53 -6.70
C GLN A 98 5.20 -14.63 -7.52
N ASP A 99 6.08 -13.65 -7.36
CA ASP A 99 7.41 -13.74 -7.94
C ASP A 99 8.25 -14.78 -7.15
N PRO A 100 8.73 -15.86 -7.78
CA PRO A 100 9.48 -16.92 -7.10
C PRO A 100 10.83 -16.45 -6.53
N ALA A 101 11.31 -15.26 -6.93
CA ALA A 101 12.49 -14.65 -6.34
C ALA A 101 12.29 -14.20 -4.88
N PHE A 102 11.05 -14.13 -4.40
CA PHE A 102 10.71 -13.73 -3.03
C PHE A 102 10.02 -14.85 -2.25
N PRO A 103 10.20 -14.94 -0.93
CA PRO A 103 9.52 -15.95 -0.13
C PRO A 103 8.00 -15.71 -0.14
N PRO A 104 7.18 -16.80 -0.12
CA PRO A 104 5.74 -16.70 -0.16
C PRO A 104 5.17 -15.75 0.89
N VAL A 105 4.16 -14.98 0.49
CA VAL A 105 3.45 -14.04 1.36
C VAL A 105 2.36 -14.75 2.16
N GLU A 106 2.33 -14.51 3.47
CA GLU A 106 1.20 -14.86 4.32
C GLU A 106 0.08 -13.83 4.13
N LEU A 107 -0.93 -14.16 3.31
CA LEU A 107 -2.02 -13.22 2.99
C LEU A 107 -2.77 -12.69 4.21
N ASP A 108 -2.84 -13.48 5.29
CA ASP A 108 -3.47 -13.10 6.55
C ASP A 108 -2.66 -12.10 7.39
N ARG A 109 -1.42 -11.85 6.98
CA ARG A 109 -0.51 -10.86 7.57
C ARG A 109 -0.34 -9.62 6.70
N LEU A 110 -1.06 -9.51 5.58
CA LEU A 110 -1.07 -8.30 4.78
C LEU A 110 -1.96 -7.23 5.38
N PHE A 111 -1.39 -6.04 5.57
CA PHE A 111 -2.11 -4.87 6.04
C PHE A 111 -2.30 -3.85 4.90
N PHE A 112 -3.50 -3.78 4.34
CA PHE A 112 -3.86 -2.81 3.30
C PHE A 112 -3.84 -1.37 3.79
N PHE A 113 -3.12 -0.49 3.11
CA PHE A 113 -2.95 0.91 3.52
C PHE A 113 -3.23 1.95 2.43
N GLY A 114 -3.47 1.50 1.20
CA GLY A 114 -3.74 2.38 0.07
C GLY A 114 -4.11 1.58 -1.16
N GLY A 115 -4.10 2.25 -2.31
CA GLY A 115 -4.40 1.62 -3.58
C GLY A 115 -4.01 2.47 -4.77
N GLY A 116 -4.13 1.89 -5.96
CA GLY A 116 -4.10 2.61 -7.22
C GLY A 116 -5.51 2.92 -7.71
N HIS A 117 -5.67 4.00 -8.48
CA HIS A 117 -6.96 4.39 -9.08
C HIS A 117 -7.46 3.38 -10.12
N ASN A 118 -6.59 2.48 -10.59
CA ASN A 118 -6.98 1.38 -11.48
C ASN A 118 -7.40 0.12 -10.71
N GLY A 119 -7.33 0.10 -9.37
CA GLY A 119 -7.76 -1.03 -8.55
C GLY A 119 -6.63 -1.89 -8.00
N GLU A 120 -5.38 -1.41 -8.07
CA GLU A 120 -4.27 -2.00 -7.33
C GLU A 120 -4.47 -1.81 -5.82
N LEU A 121 -3.97 -2.76 -5.03
CA LEU A 121 -3.95 -2.65 -3.57
C LEU A 121 -2.52 -2.53 -3.07
N LEU A 122 -2.30 -1.58 -2.16
CA LEU A 122 -1.01 -1.43 -1.48
C LEU A 122 -1.10 -2.07 -0.09
N CYS A 123 -0.15 -2.93 0.24
CA CYS A 123 -0.15 -3.65 1.51
C CYS A 123 1.23 -3.74 2.14
N TRP A 124 1.27 -3.59 3.47
CA TRP A 124 2.43 -3.92 4.28
C TRP A 124 2.42 -5.41 4.62
N ASP A 125 3.58 -6.05 4.54
CA ASP A 125 3.75 -7.40 5.05
C ASP A 125 4.15 -7.38 6.53
N THR A 126 3.15 -7.54 7.40
CA THR A 126 3.36 -7.48 8.85
C THR A 126 3.95 -8.76 9.44
N ALA A 127 4.09 -9.84 8.64
CA ALA A 127 4.82 -11.04 9.06
C ALA A 127 6.33 -10.82 9.11
N ARG A 128 6.82 -9.80 8.38
CA ARG A 128 8.25 -9.56 8.15
C ARG A 128 8.66 -8.13 8.53
N PRO A 129 8.52 -7.72 9.82
CA PRO A 129 8.99 -6.42 10.26
C PRO A 129 10.48 -6.22 9.98
N LEU A 130 10.85 -5.05 9.48
CA LEU A 130 12.22 -4.66 9.22
C LEU A 130 12.85 -4.03 10.49
N PRO A 131 14.18 -4.11 10.67
CA PRO A 131 14.86 -3.48 11.82
C PRO A 131 14.63 -1.97 11.95
N SER A 132 14.27 -1.30 10.85
CA SER A 132 13.90 0.13 10.81
C SER A 132 12.54 0.44 11.46
N GLY A 133 11.72 -0.58 11.76
CA GLY A 133 10.32 -0.41 12.13
C GLY A 133 9.38 -0.31 10.93
N GLU A 134 9.90 -0.50 9.72
CA GLU A 134 9.12 -0.59 8.48
C GLU A 134 8.60 -2.01 8.22
N PHE A 135 7.74 -2.15 7.22
CA PHE A 135 7.31 -3.43 6.67
C PHE A 135 7.51 -3.44 5.16
N PRO A 136 7.92 -4.57 4.56
CA PRO A 136 8.00 -4.70 3.11
C PRO A 136 6.66 -4.34 2.47
N ILE A 137 6.69 -3.47 1.48
CA ILE A 137 5.52 -3.06 0.72
C ILE A 137 5.34 -4.02 -0.44
N HIS A 138 4.12 -4.53 -0.55
CA HIS A 138 3.66 -5.30 -1.69
C HIS A 138 2.57 -4.53 -2.43
N VAL A 139 2.50 -4.79 -3.73
CA VAL A 139 1.34 -4.41 -4.55
C VAL A 139 0.62 -5.67 -4.99
N ILE A 140 -0.69 -5.65 -4.83
CA ILE A 140 -1.58 -6.60 -5.49
C ILE A 140 -2.16 -5.92 -6.72
N GLY A 141 -1.89 -6.49 -7.90
CA GLY A 141 -2.42 -6.01 -9.16
C GLY A 141 -3.94 -6.15 -9.25
N MET A 142 -4.53 -5.50 -10.26
CA MET A 142 -5.97 -5.56 -10.52
C MET A 142 -6.50 -7.00 -10.50
N ARG A 143 -7.74 -7.18 -10.04
CA ARG A 143 -8.43 -8.48 -9.96
C ARG A 143 -7.69 -9.53 -9.13
N TYR A 144 -6.80 -9.10 -8.23
CA TYR A 144 -5.94 -9.96 -7.43
C TYR A 144 -5.03 -10.85 -8.28
N ALA A 145 -4.63 -10.39 -9.46
CA ALA A 145 -3.89 -11.21 -10.41
C ALA A 145 -2.49 -11.62 -9.90
N ARG A 146 -1.79 -10.66 -9.29
CA ARG A 146 -0.37 -10.79 -8.97
C ARG A 146 -0.07 -10.06 -7.69
N ILE A 147 0.74 -10.66 -6.83
CA ILE A 147 1.34 -9.96 -5.68
C ILE A 147 2.85 -9.84 -5.87
N ARG A 148 3.39 -8.64 -5.69
CA ARG A 148 4.81 -8.34 -5.90
C ARG A 148 5.33 -7.51 -4.74
N ARG A 149 6.49 -7.88 -4.17
CA ARG A 149 7.24 -6.99 -3.28
C ARG A 149 7.86 -5.88 -4.11
N VAL A 150 7.73 -4.64 -3.67
CA VAL A 150 8.15 -3.46 -4.45
C VAL A 150 9.12 -2.54 -3.72
N ALA A 151 9.06 -2.48 -2.39
CA ALA A 151 9.91 -1.59 -1.60
C ALA A 151 9.96 -2.03 -0.13
N ASP A 152 10.87 -1.42 0.63
CA ASP A 152 11.01 -1.64 2.08
C ASP A 152 10.41 -0.50 2.91
N ASP A 153 10.17 0.65 2.30
CA ASP A 153 9.44 1.76 2.89
C ASP A 153 8.67 2.56 1.82
N LEU A 154 7.87 3.52 2.29
CA LEU A 154 6.97 4.30 1.43
C LEU A 154 7.70 5.30 0.52
N GLU A 155 8.87 5.78 0.91
CA GLU A 155 9.66 6.72 0.10
C GLU A 155 10.27 5.98 -1.08
N ASP A 156 10.93 4.86 -0.80
CA ASP A 156 11.47 3.94 -1.80
C ASP A 156 10.38 3.44 -2.75
N PHE A 157 9.17 3.18 -2.24
CA PHE A 157 8.04 2.82 -3.08
C PHE A 157 7.74 3.88 -4.14
N PHE A 158 7.54 5.14 -3.74
CA PHE A 158 7.20 6.19 -4.71
C PHE A 158 8.36 6.51 -5.65
N LEU A 159 9.59 6.52 -5.16
CA LEU A 159 10.78 6.66 -6.01
C LEU A 159 10.91 5.52 -7.02
N ALA A 160 10.60 4.28 -6.61
CA ALA A 160 10.57 3.14 -7.52
C ALA A 160 9.48 3.29 -8.59
N MET A 161 8.27 3.73 -8.23
CA MET A 161 7.17 3.90 -9.19
C MET A 161 7.42 5.00 -10.24
N MET A 162 8.40 5.88 -10.03
CA MET A 162 8.87 6.86 -11.01
C MET A 162 9.83 6.27 -12.05
N ARG A 163 10.20 4.99 -11.95
CA ARG A 163 11.06 4.30 -12.90
C ARG A 163 10.28 3.29 -13.72
N ALA A 164 10.52 3.27 -15.03
CA ALA A 164 9.81 2.41 -15.97
C ALA A 164 9.96 0.92 -15.65
N ASP A 165 11.18 0.48 -15.36
CA ASP A 165 11.48 -0.92 -15.07
C ASP A 165 10.77 -1.42 -13.79
N ALA A 166 10.70 -0.56 -12.77
CA ALA A 166 10.11 -0.92 -11.48
C ALA A 166 8.57 -0.89 -11.53
N ILE A 167 7.95 0.14 -12.11
CA ILE A 167 6.49 0.19 -12.21
C ILE A 167 5.94 -0.92 -13.12
N GLN A 168 6.62 -1.21 -14.23
CA GLN A 168 6.18 -2.29 -15.13
C GLN A 168 6.33 -3.67 -14.51
N ARG A 169 7.35 -3.87 -13.67
CA ARG A 169 7.49 -5.10 -12.88
C ARG A 169 6.40 -5.22 -11.81
N ALA A 170 6.03 -4.11 -11.19
CA ALA A 170 5.02 -4.08 -10.13
C ALA A 170 3.60 -4.27 -10.67
N LEU A 171 3.24 -3.57 -11.75
CA LEU A 171 1.86 -3.41 -12.21
C LEU A 171 1.60 -4.00 -13.61
N GLY A 172 2.65 -4.33 -14.36
CA GLY A 172 2.56 -4.83 -15.73
C GLY A 172 3.05 -3.84 -16.78
N PRO A 173 3.33 -4.33 -18.01
CA PRO A 173 4.03 -3.57 -19.06
C PRO A 173 3.27 -2.34 -19.59
N GLY A 174 1.96 -2.25 -19.35
CA GLY A 174 1.12 -1.13 -19.79
C GLY A 174 1.26 0.14 -18.96
N TYR A 175 1.95 0.09 -17.81
CA TYR A 175 2.09 1.24 -16.92
C TYR A 175 3.23 2.16 -17.32
N ALA A 176 2.92 3.45 -17.44
CA ALA A 176 3.92 4.51 -17.54
C ALA A 176 4.37 4.94 -16.13
N PRO A 177 5.65 5.35 -15.95
CA PRO A 177 6.12 5.87 -14.67
C PRO A 177 5.24 7.00 -14.13
N ILE A 178 5.01 7.01 -12.82
CA ILE A 178 4.26 8.11 -12.20
C ILE A 178 5.09 9.40 -12.23
N ARG A 179 4.39 10.54 -12.23
CA ARG A 179 5.05 11.85 -12.09
C ARG A 179 5.30 12.17 -10.61
N ALA A 180 6.32 12.97 -10.33
CA ALA A 180 6.58 13.53 -9.01
C ALA A 180 5.61 14.69 -8.72
N THR A 181 4.32 14.38 -8.61
CA THR A 181 3.24 15.33 -8.35
C THR A 181 2.33 14.81 -7.24
N PHE A 182 1.69 15.72 -6.52
CA PHE A 182 0.72 15.38 -5.49
C PHE A 182 -0.53 16.24 -5.60
N GLU A 183 -1.70 15.60 -5.52
CA GLU A 183 -3.01 16.25 -5.58
C GLU A 183 -3.75 15.99 -4.25
N PRO A 184 -3.88 16.99 -3.37
CA PRO A 184 -4.57 16.82 -2.08
C PRO A 184 -6.09 16.75 -2.28
N TRP A 185 -6.76 16.03 -1.37
CA TRP A 185 -8.22 16.02 -1.21
C TRP A 185 -8.65 16.38 0.22
#